data_AF-A0A3B8XZH2-F1
#
_entry.id   AF-A0A3B8XZH2-F1
#
_cell.length_a   1.000
_cell.length_b   1.000
_cell.length_c   1.000
_cell.angle_alpha   90.00
_cell.angle_beta   90.00
_cell.angle_gamma   90.00
#
_symmetry.space_group_name_H-M   'P 1'
#
loop_
_entity.id
_entity.type
_entity.pdbx_description
1 polymer ?
#
loop_
_entity_poly.entity_id
_entity_poly.type
_entity_poly.pdbx_seq_one_letter_code
_entity_poly.pdbx_strand_id
1 'polypeptide(L)'
;MMSNFEHEDWPSATDTSDMNENDQFERFELLSAYLDGEATAAERKQVQQWLDSDPQFHQLYRQLSRIQREMPTMTIPESSHSSEKLSQEVFKAIDHQNQNRRLAVCGGIAIAALVVGVISNFYGRDGTLSPHFADIAPQMTDIEAEPLTIALNRPTVEIPLSAR
;
A
#
# COMPACT_ATOMS: atom_id res chain seq x y z
N MET A 1 -14.76 -17.47 28.21
CA MET A 1 -15.15 -16.05 28.29
C MET A 1 -14.95 -15.46 26.92
N MET A 2 -16.07 -15.14 26.26
CA MET A 2 -16.13 -14.60 24.90
C MET A 2 -15.55 -13.19 24.90
N SER A 3 -14.58 -12.92 24.04
CA SER A 3 -14.12 -11.56 23.77
C SER A 3 -14.92 -11.05 22.59
N ASN A 4 -15.71 -10.00 22.83
CA ASN A 4 -16.47 -9.25 21.84
C ASN A 4 -15.55 -8.87 20.67
N PHE A 5 -15.77 -9.52 19.53
CA PHE A 5 -15.39 -8.94 18.24
C PHE A 5 -16.49 -7.92 17.94
N GLU A 6 -16.23 -6.67 18.29
CA GLU A 6 -17.13 -5.56 17.99
C GLU A 6 -17.33 -5.51 16.47
N HIS A 7 -18.60 -5.52 16.05
CA HIS A 7 -18.99 -5.13 14.71
C HIS A 7 -18.49 -3.70 14.50
N GLU A 8 -17.48 -3.52 13.66
CA GLU A 8 -17.19 -2.22 13.05
C GLU A 8 -18.35 -1.90 12.10
N ASP A 9 -19.38 -1.26 12.66
CA ASP A 9 -20.35 -0.46 11.94
C ASP A 9 -19.56 0.66 11.26
N TRP A 10 -19.17 0.45 10.01
CA TRP A 10 -18.72 1.53 9.16
C TRP A 10 -19.88 2.52 9.05
N PRO A 11 -19.73 3.79 9.49
CA PRO A 11 -20.75 4.78 9.21
C PRO A 11 -20.83 4.89 7.69
N SER A 12 -21.89 4.36 7.09
CA SER A 12 -22.27 4.68 5.72
C SER A 12 -22.26 6.19 5.61
N ALA A 13 -21.33 6.71 4.81
CA ALA A 13 -21.19 8.13 4.50
C ALA A 13 -22.47 8.59 3.80
N THR A 14 -23.45 8.99 4.60
CA THR A 14 -24.69 9.58 4.13
C THR A 14 -24.47 11.08 3.93
N ASP A 15 -24.07 11.42 2.70
CA ASP A 15 -24.91 12.24 1.81
C ASP A 15 -25.21 13.70 2.25
N THR A 16 -24.34 14.30 3.07
CA THR A 16 -24.46 15.74 3.42
C THR A 16 -23.13 16.51 3.49
N SER A 17 -21.99 15.80 3.55
CA SER A 17 -20.64 16.40 3.49
C SER A 17 -20.21 16.78 2.08
N ASP A 18 -20.67 16.04 1.07
CA ASP A 18 -20.09 16.08 -0.28
C ASP A 18 -20.42 17.38 -1.04
N MET A 19 -21.56 18.02 -0.73
CA MET A 19 -21.97 19.27 -1.40
C MET A 19 -21.05 20.45 -1.04
N ASN A 20 -20.59 20.55 0.20
CA ASN A 20 -19.71 21.66 0.64
C ASN A 20 -18.25 21.44 0.20
N GLU A 21 -17.81 20.19 0.13
CA GLU A 21 -16.47 19.85 -0.35
C GLU A 21 -16.31 20.15 -1.84
N ASN A 22 -17.35 19.87 -2.64
CA ASN A 22 -17.35 20.20 -4.06
C ASN A 22 -17.25 21.73 -4.29
N ASP A 23 -18.04 22.53 -3.57
CA ASP A 23 -18.01 23.99 -3.67
C ASP A 23 -16.64 24.57 -3.28
N GLN A 24 -16.00 24.03 -2.23
CA GLN A 24 -14.66 24.46 -1.82
C GLN A 24 -13.60 24.08 -2.85
N PHE A 25 -13.74 22.89 -3.45
CA PHE A 25 -12.85 22.43 -4.51
C PHE A 25 -12.96 23.29 -5.76
N GLU A 26 -14.17 23.59 -6.23
CA GLU A 26 -14.42 24.46 -7.38
C GLU A 26 -13.85 25.87 -7.16
N ARG A 27 -14.01 26.42 -5.95
CA ARG A 27 -13.45 27.72 -5.59
C ARG A 27 -11.92 27.69 -5.57
N PHE A 28 -11.32 26.60 -5.11
CA PHE A 28 -9.87 26.40 -5.14
C PHE A 28 -9.35 26.28 -6.58
N GLU A 29 -10.02 25.48 -7.41
CA GLU A 29 -9.69 25.30 -8.82
C GLU A 29 -9.69 26.64 -9.56
N LEU A 30 -10.76 27.43 -9.37
CA LEU A 30 -10.87 28.75 -10.00
C LEU A 30 -9.77 29.72 -9.53
N LEU A 31 -9.38 29.65 -8.26
CA LEU A 31 -8.29 30.45 -7.71
C LEU A 31 -6.93 30.04 -8.28
N SER A 32 -6.69 28.74 -8.46
CA SER A 32 -5.47 28.23 -9.08
C SER A 32 -5.37 28.65 -10.55
N ALA A 33 -6.45 28.50 -11.32
CA ALA A 33 -6.54 28.97 -12.69
C ALA A 33 -6.37 30.50 -12.79
N TYR A 34 -6.87 31.26 -11.81
CA TYR A 34 -6.65 32.71 -11.73
C TYR A 34 -5.17 33.07 -11.57
N LEU A 35 -4.48 32.37 -10.66
CA LEU A 35 -3.05 32.60 -10.40
C LEU A 35 -2.17 32.23 -11.59
N ASP A 36 -2.50 31.15 -12.29
CA ASP A 36 -1.77 30.69 -13.47
C ASP A 36 -2.16 31.46 -14.75
N GLY A 37 -3.17 32.32 -14.66
CA GLY A 37 -3.63 33.16 -15.77
C GLY A 37 -4.56 32.45 -16.76
N GLU A 38 -5.00 31.23 -16.46
CA GLU A 38 -5.91 30.43 -17.27
C GLU A 38 -7.40 30.79 -17.06
N ALA A 39 -7.74 31.53 -15.99
CA ALA A 39 -9.11 31.99 -15.76
C ALA A 39 -9.60 32.98 -16.83
N THR A 40 -10.86 32.84 -17.24
CA THR A 40 -11.53 33.73 -18.20
C THR A 40 -11.79 35.13 -17.60
N ALA A 41 -12.09 36.12 -18.46
CA ALA A 41 -12.34 37.50 -18.02
C ALA A 41 -13.55 37.63 -17.07
N ALA A 42 -14.58 36.78 -17.21
CA ALA A 42 -15.73 36.78 -16.32
C ALA A 42 -15.36 36.19 -14.95
N GLU A 43 -14.69 35.05 -14.95
CA GLU A 43 -14.23 34.35 -13.73
C GLU A 43 -13.24 35.21 -12.93
N ARG A 44 -12.34 35.94 -13.59
CA ARG A 44 -11.42 36.87 -12.91
C ARG A 44 -12.14 37.94 -12.10
N LYS A 45 -13.27 38.46 -12.59
CA LYS A 45 -14.07 39.43 -11.82
C LYS A 45 -14.73 38.78 -10.61
N GLN A 46 -15.20 37.55 -10.77
CA GLN A 46 -15.79 36.75 -9.69
C GLN A 46 -14.76 36.41 -8.61
N VAL A 47 -13.57 35.97 -9.00
CA VAL A 47 -12.44 35.72 -8.09
C VAL A 47 -12.03 37.01 -7.38
N GLN A 48 -11.94 38.14 -8.10
CA GLN A 48 -11.62 39.44 -7.49
C GLN A 48 -12.66 39.84 -6.43
N GLN A 49 -13.94 39.69 -6.74
CA GLN A 49 -15.01 39.96 -5.78
C GLN A 49 -14.87 39.10 -4.52
N TRP A 50 -14.55 37.80 -4.67
CA TRP A 50 -14.32 36.91 -3.53
C TRP A 50 -13.08 37.27 -2.73
N LEU A 51 -11.99 37.70 -3.38
CA LEU A 51 -10.78 38.17 -2.71
C LEU A 51 -11.03 39.42 -1.86
N ASP A 52 -11.98 40.27 -2.26
CA ASP A 52 -12.35 41.49 -1.55
C ASP A 52 -13.37 41.22 -0.43
N SER A 53 -14.29 40.27 -0.62
CA SER A 53 -15.37 39.99 0.33
C SER A 53 -15.08 38.89 1.35
N ASP A 54 -14.23 37.91 1.01
CA ASP A 54 -14.00 36.70 1.81
C ASP A 54 -12.55 36.64 2.34
N PRO A 55 -12.34 36.82 3.66
CA PRO A 55 -11.01 36.77 4.27
C PRO A 55 -10.37 35.38 4.23
N GLN A 56 -11.17 34.30 4.24
CA GLN A 56 -10.64 32.93 4.15
C GLN A 56 -10.11 32.65 2.74
N PHE A 57 -10.84 33.11 1.73
CA PHE A 57 -10.42 33.00 0.33
C PHE A 57 -9.16 33.83 0.05
N HIS A 58 -9.06 35.02 0.65
CA HIS A 58 -7.84 35.84 0.59
C HIS A 58 -6.64 35.16 1.27
N GLN A 59 -6.85 34.45 2.39
CA GLN A 59 -5.79 33.69 3.04
C GLN A 59 -5.27 32.56 2.14
N LEU A 60 -6.16 31.83 1.46
CA LEU A 60 -5.80 30.78 0.51
C LEU A 60 -4.94 31.35 -0.64
N TYR A 61 -5.32 32.50 -1.19
CA TYR A 61 -4.54 33.23 -2.19
C TYR A 61 -3.12 33.59 -1.69
N ARG A 62 -3.00 34.08 -0.46
CA ARG A 62 -1.69 34.37 0.14
C ARG A 62 -0.83 33.12 0.33
N GLN A 63 -1.43 31.99 0.66
CA GLN A 63 -0.72 30.74 0.81
C GLN A 63 -0.19 30.23 -0.54
N LEU A 64 -1.03 30.22 -1.58
CA LEU A 64 -0.63 29.80 -2.93
C LEU A 64 0.46 30.71 -3.51
N SER A 65 0.30 32.03 -3.40
CA SER A 65 1.30 32.99 -3.89
C SER A 65 2.63 32.89 -3.13
N ARG A 66 2.61 32.54 -1.84
CA ARG A 66 3.82 32.24 -1.07
C ARG A 66 4.56 31.03 -1.64
N ILE A 67 3.86 29.94 -1.92
CA ILE A 67 4.44 28.73 -2.52
C ILE A 67 5.06 29.06 -3.88
N GLN A 68 4.34 29.78 -4.75
CA GLN A 68 4.87 30.18 -6.06
C GLN A 68 6.13 31.05 -5.95
N ARG A 69 6.22 31.91 -4.93
CA ARG A 69 7.41 32.74 -4.69
C ARG A 69 8.58 31.94 -4.13
N GLU A 70 8.31 30.94 -3.31
CA GLU A 70 9.32 30.09 -2.67
C GLU A 70 9.84 28.99 -3.62
N MET A 71 9.04 28.55 -4.61
CA MET A 71 9.47 27.52 -5.59
C MET A 71 10.75 27.88 -6.36
N PRO A 72 10.90 29.08 -6.95
CA PRO A 72 12.14 29.48 -7.62
C PRO A 72 13.34 29.59 -6.68
N THR A 73 13.12 29.79 -5.37
CA THR A 73 14.20 29.85 -4.37
C THR A 73 14.73 28.48 -3.98
N MET A 74 14.05 27.41 -4.41
CA MET A 74 14.60 26.07 -4.34
C MET A 74 15.69 25.96 -5.40
N THR A 75 16.90 26.37 -5.03
CA THR A 75 18.10 26.13 -5.85
C THR A 75 18.15 24.64 -6.13
N ILE A 76 17.90 24.26 -7.38
CA ILE A 76 18.20 22.91 -7.85
C ILE A 76 19.71 22.76 -7.58
N PRO A 77 20.13 21.82 -6.72
CA PRO A 77 21.55 21.61 -6.52
C PRO A 77 22.13 21.27 -7.88
N GLU A 78 23.04 22.12 -8.37
CA GLU A 78 23.82 21.91 -9.59
C GLU A 78 24.45 20.51 -9.49
N SER A 79 23.80 19.53 -10.12
CA SER A 79 24.23 18.15 -10.06
C SER A 79 25.46 18.01 -10.95
N SER A 80 26.62 18.30 -10.37
CA SER A 80 27.94 18.07 -10.98
C SER A 80 28.23 16.57 -11.19
N HIS A 81 27.31 15.69 -10.81
CA HIS A 81 27.45 14.25 -10.88
C HIS A 81 26.72 13.69 -12.11
N SER A 82 27.47 12.96 -12.95
CA SER A 82 26.89 12.14 -14.01
C SER A 82 25.84 11.19 -13.42
N SER A 83 24.66 11.13 -14.05
CA SER A 83 23.52 10.30 -13.63
C SER A 83 23.87 8.83 -13.41
N GLU A 84 24.87 8.33 -14.14
CA GLU A 84 25.37 6.97 -14.04
C GLU A 84 26.18 6.71 -12.76
N LYS A 85 26.91 7.72 -12.25
CA LYS A 85 27.59 7.59 -10.95
C LYS A 85 26.60 7.62 -9.80
N LEU A 86 25.55 8.46 -9.90
CA LEU A 86 24.51 8.55 -8.89
C LEU A 86 23.72 7.24 -8.79
N SER A 87 23.34 6.65 -9.92
CA SER A 87 22.61 5.38 -9.92
C SER A 87 23.45 4.24 -9.32
N GLN A 88 24.73 4.14 -9.67
CA GLN A 88 25.64 3.16 -9.10
C GLN A 88 25.80 3.34 -7.58
N GLU A 89 25.89 4.58 -7.09
CA GLU A 89 26.05 4.86 -5.66
C GLU A 89 24.78 4.51 -4.87
N VAL A 90 23.60 4.83 -5.40
CA VAL A 90 22.32 4.45 -4.79
C VAL A 90 22.14 2.94 -4.76
N PHE A 91 22.40 2.25 -5.88
CA PHE A 91 22.30 0.78 -5.91
C PHE A 91 23.30 0.11 -4.97
N LYS A 92 24.52 0.65 -4.86
CA LYS A 92 25.52 0.17 -3.92
C LYS A 92 25.10 0.37 -2.46
N ALA A 93 24.49 1.50 -2.14
CA ALA A 93 23.97 1.76 -0.79
C ALA A 93 22.84 0.78 -0.41
N ILE A 94 21.91 0.52 -1.34
CA ILE A 94 20.80 -0.42 -1.15
C ILE A 94 21.32 -1.86 -0.98
N ASP A 95 22.26 -2.28 -1.82
CA ASP A 95 22.81 -3.63 -1.76
C ASP A 95 23.56 -3.89 -0.45
N HIS A 96 24.32 -2.91 0.04
CA HIS A 96 25.03 -3.00 1.32
C HIS A 96 24.06 -3.12 2.51
N GLN A 97 22.94 -2.39 2.48
CA GLN A 97 21.90 -2.47 3.52
C GLN A 97 21.20 -3.85 3.52
N ASN A 98 20.91 -4.40 2.34
CA ASN A 98 20.28 -5.70 2.21
C ASN A 98 21.20 -6.83 2.68
N GLN A 99 22.50 -6.75 2.34
CA GLN A 99 23.50 -7.71 2.79
C GLN A 99 23.61 -7.75 4.31
N ASN A 100 23.67 -6.58 4.98
CA ASN A 100 23.70 -6.53 6.45
C ASN A 100 22.44 -7.10 7.09
N ARG A 101 21.27 -6.86 6.49
CA ARG A 101 20.01 -7.43 6.98
C ARG A 101 19.96 -8.95 6.80
N ARG A 102 20.46 -9.47 5.67
CA ARG A 102 20.56 -10.93 5.43
C ARG A 102 21.53 -11.60 6.40
N LEU A 103 22.69 -10.99 6.65
CA LEU A 103 23.65 -11.45 7.65
C LEU A 103 23.05 -11.48 9.06
N ALA A 104 22.30 -10.44 9.46
CA ALA A 104 21.61 -10.42 10.74
C ALA A 104 20.53 -11.51 10.86
N VAL A 105 19.75 -11.74 9.79
CA VAL A 105 18.74 -12.80 9.76
C VAL A 105 19.38 -14.20 9.80
N CYS A 106 20.45 -14.43 9.05
CA CYS A 106 21.20 -15.70 9.11
C CYS A 106 21.80 -15.95 10.49
N GLY A 107 22.36 -14.93 11.14
CA GLY A 107 22.83 -15.02 12.52
C GLY A 107 21.71 -15.36 13.50
N GLY A 108 20.55 -14.72 13.36
CA GLY A 108 19.36 -15.00 14.19
C GLY A 108 18.83 -16.43 14.03
N ILE A 109 18.79 -16.96 12.79
CA ILE A 109 18.37 -18.34 12.52
C ILE A 109 19.33 -19.35 13.15
N ALA A 110 20.65 -19.15 13.03
CA ALA A 110 21.63 -20.06 13.63
C ALA A 110 21.51 -20.12 15.16
N ILE A 111 21.32 -18.97 15.81
CA ILE A 111 21.14 -18.90 17.27
C ILE A 111 19.81 -19.56 17.68
N ALA A 112 18.71 -19.28 16.98
CA ALA A 112 17.41 -19.89 17.27
C ALA A 112 17.44 -21.41 17.11
N ALA A 113 18.07 -21.93 16.06
CA ALA A 113 18.22 -23.37 15.85
C ALA A 113 19.06 -24.04 16.95
N LEU A 114 20.12 -23.38 17.44
CA LEU A 114 20.91 -23.87 18.57
C LEU A 114 20.09 -23.92 19.86
N VAL A 115 19.30 -22.88 20.15
CA VAL A 115 18.44 -22.85 21.34
C VAL A 115 17.35 -23.93 21.28
N VAL A 116 16.66 -24.06 20.15
CA VAL A 116 15.65 -25.12 19.93
C VAL A 116 16.28 -26.50 20.03
N GLY A 117 17.46 -26.71 19.44
CA GLY A 117 18.19 -27.97 19.53
C GLY A 117 18.59 -28.35 20.96
N VAL A 118 19.08 -27.39 21.75
CA VAL A 118 19.42 -27.62 23.17
C VAL A 118 18.19 -27.94 24.01
N ILE A 119 17.09 -27.22 23.81
CA ILE A 119 15.81 -27.47 24.51
C ILE A 119 15.25 -28.85 24.10
N SER A 120 15.19 -29.17 22.82
CA SER A 120 14.76 -30.49 22.35
C SER A 120 15.65 -31.62 22.86
N ASN A 121 16.96 -31.40 22.99
CA ASN A 121 17.88 -32.40 23.54
C ASN A 121 17.71 -32.58 25.06
N PHE A 122 17.32 -31.53 25.77
CA PHE A 122 17.07 -31.57 27.21
C PHE A 122 15.72 -32.22 27.56
N TYR A 123 14.66 -31.93 26.80
CA TYR A 123 13.32 -32.50 27.01
C TYR A 123 13.09 -33.84 26.28
N GLY A 124 13.85 -34.13 25.22
CA GLY A 124 13.72 -35.37 24.44
C GLY A 124 14.45 -36.58 25.03
N ARG A 125 15.13 -36.44 26.18
CA ARG A 125 15.91 -37.53 26.78
C ARG A 125 15.05 -38.52 27.60
N ASP A 126 13.86 -38.11 28.04
CA ASP A 126 13.03 -38.93 28.95
C ASP A 126 11.66 -39.37 28.37
N GLY A 127 11.36 -39.12 27.09
CA GLY A 127 10.12 -39.65 26.51
C GLY A 127 9.74 -39.14 25.12
N THR A 128 9.91 -40.02 24.13
CA THR A 128 9.09 -40.14 22.91
C THR A 128 8.61 -38.84 22.24
N LEU A 129 9.48 -38.19 21.46
CA LEU A 129 9.06 -37.25 20.41
C LEU A 129 8.80 -38.02 19.11
N SER A 130 7.69 -38.75 19.06
CA SER A 130 7.13 -39.25 17.81
C SER A 130 6.28 -38.12 17.20
N PRO A 131 6.62 -37.59 16.00
CA PRO A 131 5.70 -36.69 15.31
C PRO A 131 4.44 -37.49 15.00
N HIS A 132 3.32 -37.08 15.60
CA HIS A 132 2.02 -37.69 15.34
C HIS A 132 1.54 -37.19 13.97
N PHE A 133 1.87 -37.93 12.92
CA PHE A 133 1.16 -37.83 11.66
C PHE A 133 -0.27 -38.31 11.90
N ALA A 134 -1.25 -37.53 11.45
CA ALA A 134 -2.65 -37.95 11.48
C ALA A 134 -2.77 -39.27 10.71
N ASP A 135 -3.16 -40.31 11.44
CA ASP A 135 -3.41 -41.64 10.90
C ASP A 135 -4.72 -41.58 10.10
N ILE A 136 -4.63 -41.28 8.80
CA ILE A 136 -5.76 -41.47 7.89
C ILE A 136 -5.80 -42.96 7.57
N ALA A 137 -6.33 -43.74 8.51
CA ALA A 137 -6.66 -45.13 8.27
C ALA A 137 -7.67 -45.18 7.10
N PRO A 138 -7.37 -45.90 6.01
CA PRO A 138 -8.32 -46.08 4.94
C PRO A 138 -9.40 -47.01 5.47
N GLN A 139 -10.61 -46.46 5.67
CA GLN A 139 -11.77 -47.27 6.01
C GLN A 139 -12.10 -48.12 4.79
N MET A 140 -11.65 -49.37 4.82
CA MET A 140 -12.06 -50.40 3.88
C MET A 140 -13.54 -50.71 4.13
N THR A 141 -14.41 -49.96 3.46
CA THR A 141 -15.74 -50.45 3.10
C THR A 141 -15.67 -50.95 1.67
N ASP A 142 -15.81 -52.26 1.56
CA ASP A 142 -15.98 -53.04 0.35
C ASP A 142 -17.13 -52.49 -0.51
N ILE A 143 -16.80 -51.67 -1.51
CA ILE A 143 -17.59 -51.49 -2.74
C ILE A 143 -16.58 -51.35 -3.88
N GLU A 144 -16.49 -52.43 -4.65
CA GLU A 144 -16.08 -52.55 -6.05
C GLU A 144 -14.99 -51.61 -6.58
N ALA A 145 -13.86 -52.22 -6.96
CA ALA A 145 -12.76 -51.58 -7.66
C ALA A 145 -13.23 -50.90 -8.96
N GLU A 146 -13.45 -49.59 -8.92
CA GLU A 146 -13.43 -48.73 -10.09
C GLU A 146 -12.20 -47.81 -10.02
N PRO A 147 -11.27 -47.87 -10.98
CA PRO A 147 -10.08 -47.04 -10.98
C PRO A 147 -10.48 -45.55 -11.02
N LEU A 148 -10.17 -44.82 -9.95
CA LEU A 148 -10.47 -43.39 -9.86
C LEU A 148 -9.68 -42.63 -10.94
N THR A 149 -10.35 -42.38 -12.06
CA THR A 149 -9.84 -41.58 -13.18
C THR A 149 -9.94 -40.11 -12.80
N ILE A 150 -8.81 -39.49 -12.46
CA ILE A 150 -8.73 -38.04 -12.25
C ILE A 150 -8.72 -37.34 -13.61
N ALA A 151 -9.87 -36.77 -14.01
CA ALA A 151 -10.00 -35.95 -15.20
C ALA A 151 -9.59 -34.49 -14.92
N LEU A 152 -8.29 -34.21 -15.04
CA LEU A 152 -7.71 -32.87 -15.00
C LEU A 152 -7.80 -32.19 -16.38
N ASN A 153 -8.99 -31.90 -16.92
CA ASN A 153 -9.12 -30.91 -17.99
C ASN A 153 -10.56 -30.46 -18.27
N ARG A 154 -11.10 -29.51 -17.50
CA ARG A 154 -12.16 -28.63 -18.01
C ARG A 154 -12.14 -27.26 -17.30
N PRO A 155 -12.03 -26.14 -18.02
CA PRO A 155 -12.18 -24.82 -17.41
C PRO A 155 -13.65 -24.60 -17.00
N THR A 156 -13.89 -24.09 -15.79
CA THR A 156 -15.23 -23.85 -15.22
C THR A 156 -15.93 -22.61 -15.80
N VAL A 157 -15.33 -21.91 -16.76
CA VAL A 157 -15.88 -20.71 -17.38
C VAL A 157 -15.73 -20.82 -18.90
N GLU A 158 -16.85 -20.85 -19.61
CA GLU A 158 -16.89 -20.75 -21.07
C GLU A 158 -16.65 -19.30 -21.48
N ILE A 159 -15.61 -19.04 -22.27
CA ILE A 159 -15.38 -17.72 -22.87
C ILE A 159 -16.27 -17.65 -24.12
N PRO A 160 -17.30 -16.79 -24.16
CA PRO A 160 -18.09 -16.63 -25.38
C PRO A 160 -17.20 -16.03 -26.47
N LEU A 161 -16.98 -16.80 -27.54
CA LEU A 161 -16.44 -16.27 -28.79
C LEU A 161 -17.55 -15.49 -29.48
N SER A 162 -17.55 -14.18 -29.29
CA SER A 162 -18.42 -13.26 -30.04
C SER A 162 -17.66 -11.96 -30.29
N ALA A 163 -16.92 -11.92 -31.39
CA ALA A 163 -16.62 -10.71 -32.15
C ALA A 163 -15.95 -11.10 -33.48
N ARG A 164 -16.76 -11.49 -34.47
CA ARG A 164 -16.47 -11.19 -35.87
C ARG A 164 -17.76 -11.02 -36.65
#